data_AF-A0A7S3PQD6-F1
#
_entry.id   AF-A0A7S3PQD6-F1
#
_cell.length_a   1.000
_cell.length_b   1.000
_cell.length_c   1.000
_cell.angle_alpha   90.00
_cell.angle_beta   90.00
_cell.angle_gamma   90.00
#
_symmetry.space_group_name_H-M   'P 1'
#
loop_
_entity.id
_entity.type
_entity.pdbx_description
1 polymer ?
#
loop_
_entity_poly.entity_id
_entity_poly.type
_entity_poly.pdbx_seq_one_letter_code
_entity_poly.pdbx_strand_id
1 'polypeptide(L)'
;MEMAAVAVEGDAKPKPKCTKKCRLIIGITVFLILSCGTVVALRFVYPALFPSWLGGTNFLCDIKKFSHGSDRFIVDIADVQGRQPYYGVDSPFPHSGGHVSFYNDRYNITVSPVESYPPIYAPAGMKINRIDTYFQVGSGVNAHRRYGISAAIAKSGGKEIALEYSIEPFVDTGDPDFYKQFILVKAGDIVNKGDVIAYMYLPPEEVTTSSHIHYSSRNIDREFAAADFFTQTIVNQLFGSEFPSTEAAGRCIGVNVTAAENIIEGSASGCIPGDRSSFSATDIDSECNNYS
;
A
#
# COMPACT_ATOMS: atom_id res chain seq x y z
N MET A 1 75.37 -31.37 2.76
CA MET A 1 74.27 -32.22 3.26
C MET A 1 73.11 -32.01 2.29
N GLU A 2 73.02 -32.77 1.19
CA GLU A 2 72.41 -34.12 1.09
C GLU A 2 70.95 -34.10 1.61
N MET A 3 69.90 -34.51 0.89
CA MET A 3 69.67 -35.42 -0.25
C MET A 3 68.46 -34.87 -1.07
N ALA A 4 68.35 -34.86 -2.40
CA ALA A 4 68.33 -35.89 -3.45
C ALA A 4 66.98 -36.68 -3.59
N ALA A 5 66.32 -36.44 -4.75
CA ALA A 5 65.40 -37.27 -5.57
C ALA A 5 64.04 -37.72 -4.95
N VAL A 6 62.92 -37.87 -5.66
CA VAL A 6 62.67 -38.64 -6.90
C VAL A 6 61.38 -38.15 -7.60
N ALA A 7 61.39 -38.15 -8.93
CA ALA A 7 60.23 -37.96 -9.82
C ALA A 7 59.55 -39.30 -10.15
N VAL A 8 58.23 -39.28 -10.42
CA VAL A 8 57.55 -40.32 -11.21
C VAL A 8 56.60 -39.65 -12.21
N GLU A 9 56.94 -39.84 -13.48
CA GLU A 9 56.13 -39.58 -14.67
C GLU A 9 55.15 -40.74 -14.90
N GLY A 10 53.96 -40.46 -15.44
CA GLY A 10 52.97 -41.47 -15.78
C GLY A 10 51.85 -40.95 -16.68
N ASP A 11 52.13 -41.04 -17.98
CA ASP A 11 51.24 -41.21 -19.14
C ASP A 11 50.13 -40.21 -19.50
N ALA A 12 50.19 -39.83 -20.78
CA ALA A 12 49.31 -38.91 -21.47
C ALA A 12 48.43 -39.60 -22.54
N LYS A 13 47.26 -38.97 -22.76
CA LYS A 13 46.45 -38.80 -24.01
C LYS A 13 45.07 -39.51 -24.02
N PRO A 14 44.07 -39.00 -24.79
CA PRO A 14 44.11 -37.91 -25.78
C PRO A 14 43.07 -36.77 -25.59
N LYS A 15 43.36 -35.62 -26.21
CA LYS A 15 42.44 -34.47 -26.38
C LYS A 15 41.45 -34.72 -27.52
N PRO A 16 40.21 -34.20 -27.44
CA PRO A 16 39.50 -33.70 -28.62
C PRO A 16 39.69 -32.18 -28.74
N LYS A 17 40.08 -31.76 -29.94
CA LYS A 17 40.14 -30.35 -30.36
C LYS A 17 38.71 -29.82 -30.52
N CYS A 18 38.43 -28.63 -30.00
CA CYS A 18 37.36 -27.80 -30.55
C CYS A 18 37.87 -26.39 -30.84
N THR A 19 37.51 -25.93 -32.01
CA THR A 19 38.09 -24.83 -32.78
C THR A 19 37.31 -23.52 -32.59
N LYS A 20 38.06 -22.41 -32.61
CA LYS A 20 37.67 -21.03 -32.96
C LYS A 20 36.77 -20.23 -32.00
N LYS A 21 37.38 -19.13 -31.54
CA LYS A 21 36.84 -17.76 -31.36
C LYS A 21 35.59 -17.59 -30.51
N CYS A 22 35.78 -17.20 -29.24
CA CYS A 22 34.81 -16.35 -28.54
C CYS A 22 35.29 -14.90 -28.58
N ARG A 23 34.58 -14.07 -29.35
CA ARG A 23 34.53 -12.63 -29.11
C ARG A 23 33.71 -12.42 -27.84
N LEU A 24 34.23 -11.60 -26.94
CA LEU A 24 33.52 -11.10 -25.78
C LEU A 24 32.29 -10.32 -26.25
N ILE A 25 31.09 -10.84 -25.96
CA ILE A 25 29.87 -10.05 -25.85
C ILE A 25 29.44 -10.22 -24.40
N ILE A 26 29.41 -9.11 -23.67
CA ILE A 26 28.95 -9.07 -22.29
C ILE A 26 27.45 -9.34 -22.31
N GLY A 27 27.08 -10.60 -22.07
CA GLY A 27 25.73 -11.04 -21.78
C GLY A 27 25.77 -11.75 -20.43
N ILE A 28 25.13 -11.15 -19.42
CA ILE A 28 25.02 -11.70 -18.07
C ILE A 28 24.38 -13.09 -18.17
N THR A 29 25.18 -14.13 -17.92
CA THR A 29 24.73 -15.51 -17.77
C THR A 29 24.77 -15.82 -16.28
N VAL A 30 23.61 -15.94 -15.64
CA VAL A 30 23.51 -16.44 -14.26
C VAL A 30 23.71 -17.95 -14.31
N PHE A 31 24.80 -18.44 -13.71
CA PHE A 31 25.01 -19.87 -13.45
C PHE A 31 24.19 -20.28 -12.22
N LEU A 32 23.18 -21.12 -12.43
CA LEU A 32 22.55 -21.91 -11.36
C LEU A 32 23.40 -23.15 -11.10
N ILE A 33 24.12 -23.18 -9.98
CA ILE A 33 24.72 -24.41 -9.45
C ILE A 33 23.69 -25.05 -8.52
N LEU A 34 23.05 -26.12 -8.98
CA LEU A 34 22.27 -27.03 -8.14
C LEU A 34 23.23 -28.02 -7.48
N SER A 35 23.57 -27.78 -6.22
CA SER A 35 24.03 -28.83 -5.31
C SER A 35 22.97 -29.02 -4.22
N CYS A 36 22.61 -30.30 -3.99
CA CYS A 36 21.64 -30.77 -3.02
C CYS A 36 21.46 -29.89 -1.77
N GLY A 37 20.21 -29.50 -1.51
CA GLY A 37 19.67 -29.51 -0.16
C GLY A 37 19.87 -28.28 0.71
N THR A 38 19.65 -27.06 0.21
CA THR A 38 19.10 -25.95 1.02
C THR A 38 18.56 -24.88 0.08
N VAL A 39 17.24 -24.62 0.07
CA VAL A 39 16.70 -23.40 -0.56
C VAL A 39 16.84 -22.29 0.46
N VAL A 40 17.98 -21.58 0.42
CA VAL A 40 18.08 -20.27 1.07
C VAL A 40 17.45 -19.28 0.09
N ALA A 41 16.26 -18.80 0.40
CA ALA A 41 15.64 -17.72 -0.34
C ALA A 41 16.43 -16.43 -0.09
N LEU A 42 17.43 -16.15 -0.93
CA LEU A 42 17.99 -14.81 -1.04
C LEU A 42 16.93 -13.92 -1.72
N ARG A 43 16.14 -13.19 -0.92
CA ARG A 43 15.43 -12.00 -1.40
C ARG A 43 16.48 -10.93 -1.68
N PHE A 44 16.90 -10.82 -2.93
CA PHE A 44 17.73 -9.70 -3.37
C PHE A 44 16.90 -8.43 -3.42
N VAL A 45 17.40 -7.42 -2.71
CA VAL A 45 16.98 -6.02 -2.73
C VAL A 45 17.49 -5.38 -4.03
N TYR A 46 16.68 -5.33 -5.09
CA TYR A 46 16.83 -4.41 -6.22
C TYR A 46 15.49 -4.24 -6.96
N PRO A 47 14.83 -3.07 -6.91
CA PRO A 47 13.64 -2.79 -7.70
C PRO A 47 14.04 -2.02 -8.96
N ALA A 48 14.42 -2.72 -10.02
CA ALA A 48 14.42 -2.20 -11.40
C ALA A 48 14.87 -3.32 -12.34
N LEU A 49 14.36 -3.31 -13.57
CA LEU A 49 14.69 -4.23 -14.67
C LEU A 49 13.77 -5.44 -14.82
N PHE A 50 12.45 -5.22 -14.74
CA PHE A 50 11.54 -5.94 -15.63
C PHE A 50 10.87 -4.92 -16.56
N PRO A 51 11.14 -4.96 -17.89
CA PRO A 51 10.44 -4.11 -18.84
C PRO A 51 8.97 -4.51 -18.89
N SER A 52 8.08 -3.53 -18.73
CA SER A 52 6.62 -3.63 -18.70
C SER A 52 5.97 -3.93 -20.06
N TRP A 53 6.60 -4.77 -20.88
CA TRP A 53 6.20 -5.07 -22.26
C TRP A 53 5.96 -6.57 -22.46
N LEU A 54 5.08 -7.15 -21.66
CA LEU A 54 4.29 -8.33 -22.03
C LEU A 54 2.85 -8.06 -21.61
N GLY A 55 1.90 -8.50 -22.45
CA GLY A 55 0.55 -7.98 -22.57
C GLY A 55 -0.25 -7.87 -21.27
N GLY A 56 -1.19 -6.91 -21.26
CA GLY A 56 -1.99 -6.52 -20.11
C GLY A 56 -2.67 -7.71 -19.42
N THR A 57 -2.09 -8.12 -18.30
CA THR A 57 -2.80 -8.84 -17.26
C THR A 57 -3.72 -7.83 -16.58
N ASN A 58 -5.01 -8.16 -16.44
CA ASN A 58 -5.93 -7.34 -15.64
C ASN A 58 -5.49 -7.44 -14.18
N PHE A 59 -4.54 -6.59 -13.78
CA PHE A 59 -4.05 -6.50 -12.41
C PHE A 59 -5.17 -6.15 -11.42
N LEU A 60 -6.16 -5.38 -11.88
CA LEU A 60 -7.35 -5.04 -11.10
C LEU A 60 -8.46 -6.06 -11.33
N CYS A 61 -8.95 -6.66 -10.25
CA CYS A 61 -10.11 -7.53 -10.23
C CYS A 61 -11.43 -6.76 -10.19
N ASP A 62 -12.53 -7.48 -10.41
CA ASP A 62 -13.88 -6.94 -10.17
C ASP A 62 -14.08 -6.68 -8.66
N ILE A 63 -14.69 -5.55 -8.30
CA ILE A 63 -14.96 -5.16 -6.90
C ILE A 63 -15.80 -6.22 -6.18
N LYS A 64 -16.62 -6.99 -6.90
CA LYS A 64 -17.41 -8.08 -6.31
C LYS A 64 -16.55 -9.22 -5.75
N LYS A 65 -15.27 -9.30 -6.11
CA LYS A 65 -14.29 -10.24 -5.53
C LYS A 65 -13.74 -9.79 -4.17
N PHE A 66 -14.06 -8.58 -3.71
CA PHE A 66 -13.71 -8.12 -2.37
C PHE A 66 -14.57 -8.78 -1.27
N SER A 67 -15.17 -9.95 -1.51
CA SER A 67 -16.07 -10.64 -0.58
C SER A 67 -15.44 -10.99 0.76
N HIS A 68 -14.12 -11.00 0.87
CA HIS A 68 -13.37 -11.29 2.09
C HIS A 68 -12.75 -10.05 2.75
N GLY A 69 -12.85 -8.89 2.09
CA GLY A 69 -12.20 -7.66 2.52
C GLY A 69 -10.68 -7.77 2.63
N SER A 70 -10.04 -6.66 2.96
CA SER A 70 -8.62 -6.59 3.28
C SER A 70 -8.40 -6.70 4.79
N ASP A 71 -7.45 -7.54 5.17
CA ASP A 71 -6.90 -7.66 6.52
C ASP A 71 -5.69 -6.73 6.77
N ARG A 72 -5.33 -5.89 5.78
CA ARG A 72 -4.30 -4.86 5.89
C ARG A 72 -4.95 -3.49 5.89
N PHE A 73 -4.85 -2.77 7.00
CA PHE A 73 -5.26 -1.37 7.04
C PHE A 73 -4.19 -0.44 6.46
N ILE A 74 -4.57 0.80 6.11
CA ILE A 74 -3.68 1.77 5.45
C ILE A 74 -2.49 2.21 6.31
N VAL A 75 -2.56 2.03 7.63
CA VAL A 75 -1.48 2.29 8.59
C VAL A 75 -1.52 1.24 9.68
N ASP A 76 -0.46 1.16 10.49
CA ASP A 76 -0.49 0.30 11.67
C ASP A 76 -1.45 0.87 12.71
N ILE A 77 -2.43 0.09 13.14
CA ILE A 77 -3.46 0.52 14.09
C ILE A 77 -2.84 0.93 15.44
N ALA A 78 -1.69 0.35 15.79
CA ALA A 78 -0.94 0.70 16.99
C ALA A 78 -0.39 2.14 16.98
N ASP A 79 -0.33 2.80 15.82
CA ASP A 79 0.13 4.19 15.66
C ASP A 79 -1.04 5.18 15.58
N VAL A 80 -2.28 4.69 15.51
CA VAL A 80 -3.49 5.52 15.42
C VAL A 80 -3.87 6.04 16.81
N GLN A 81 -3.94 7.36 16.94
CA GLN A 81 -4.45 8.07 18.12
C GLN A 81 -5.98 8.19 18.06
N GLY A 82 -6.48 8.74 16.97
CA GLY A 82 -7.88 9.05 16.75
C GLY A 82 -8.38 8.41 15.48
N ARG A 83 -9.66 8.05 15.47
CA ARG A 83 -10.32 7.41 14.33
C ARG A 83 -11.67 8.04 14.11
N GLN A 84 -12.04 8.20 12.84
CA GLN A 84 -13.36 8.64 12.44
C GLN A 84 -13.83 7.77 11.27
N PRO A 85 -15.03 7.18 11.32
CA PRO A 85 -15.57 6.46 10.17
C PRO A 85 -15.96 7.43 9.06
N TYR A 86 -16.24 6.87 7.88
CA TYR A 86 -16.91 7.61 6.82
C TYR A 86 -18.34 7.95 7.26
N TYR A 87 -18.75 9.21 7.18
CA TYR A 87 -20.12 9.62 7.45
C TYR A 87 -20.81 9.97 6.14
N GLY A 88 -21.79 9.14 5.75
CA GLY A 88 -22.53 9.36 4.50
C GLY A 88 -23.35 10.64 4.50
N VAL A 89 -23.82 11.01 3.32
CA VAL A 89 -24.58 12.24 3.11
C VAL A 89 -25.85 12.36 3.95
N ASP A 90 -26.40 11.23 4.40
CA ASP A 90 -27.58 11.16 5.27
C ASP A 90 -27.24 11.19 6.77
N SER A 91 -25.96 11.29 7.13
CA SER A 91 -25.52 11.48 8.53
C SER A 91 -25.90 12.87 9.05
N PRO A 92 -26.15 13.07 10.36
CA PRO A 92 -26.30 14.40 10.95
C PRO A 92 -25.05 15.28 10.77
N PHE A 93 -23.88 14.64 10.62
CA PHE A 93 -22.59 15.28 10.37
C PHE A 93 -21.89 14.61 9.17
N PRO A 94 -22.34 14.83 7.92
CA PRO A 94 -21.74 14.20 6.76
C PRO A 94 -20.26 14.53 6.63
N HIS A 95 -19.47 13.52 6.28
CA HIS A 95 -18.03 13.65 6.09
C HIS A 95 -17.54 12.66 5.04
N SER A 96 -17.03 13.19 3.92
CA SER A 96 -16.70 12.45 2.69
C SER A 96 -15.37 11.68 2.77
N GLY A 97 -15.16 10.94 3.86
CA GLY A 97 -14.00 10.10 4.12
C GLY A 97 -13.87 9.75 5.59
N GLY A 98 -13.21 8.63 5.86
CA GLY A 98 -12.74 8.29 7.19
C GLY A 98 -11.44 9.02 7.51
N HIS A 99 -11.12 9.11 8.79
CA HIS A 99 -9.88 9.71 9.28
C HIS A 99 -9.16 8.79 10.24
N VAL A 100 -7.84 8.82 10.17
CA VAL A 100 -6.97 8.33 11.26
C VAL A 100 -5.94 9.40 11.59
N SER A 101 -5.88 9.78 12.87
CA SER A 101 -4.91 10.74 13.40
C SER A 101 -3.81 10.06 14.19
N PHE A 102 -2.70 10.75 14.39
CA PHE A 102 -1.47 10.20 14.97
C PHE A 102 -1.01 11.00 16.19
N TYR A 103 -0.23 10.37 17.05
CA TYR A 103 0.53 11.07 18.09
C TYR A 103 1.79 11.69 17.47
N ASN A 104 1.92 13.01 17.58
CA ASN A 104 3.06 13.73 17.02
C ASN A 104 4.30 13.64 17.95
N ASP A 105 4.11 13.48 19.27
CA ASP A 105 5.20 13.30 20.26
C ASP A 105 5.86 11.91 20.27
N ARG A 106 5.16 10.89 19.78
CA ARG A 106 5.61 9.49 19.84
C ARG A 106 6.89 9.24 19.04
N TYR A 107 7.19 10.14 18.11
CA TYR A 107 8.34 10.03 17.24
C TYR A 107 9.28 11.19 17.56
N ASN A 108 10.49 10.89 18.03
CA ASN A 108 11.52 11.88 18.31
C ASN A 108 12.21 12.28 16.99
N ILE A 109 11.55 13.09 16.15
CA ILE A 109 11.94 13.24 14.75
C ILE A 109 12.73 14.51 14.47
N THR A 110 14.04 14.35 14.45
CA THR A 110 14.87 15.05 13.47
C THR A 110 14.63 14.39 12.11
N VAL A 111 14.47 15.17 11.03
CA VAL A 111 13.94 14.84 9.68
C VAL A 111 14.50 13.56 8.97
N SER A 112 15.42 12.82 9.58
CA SER A 112 16.03 11.59 9.05
C SER A 112 16.21 10.53 10.14
N PRO A 113 15.97 9.24 9.83
CA PRO A 113 15.57 8.69 8.52
C PRO A 113 14.06 8.77 8.27
N VAL A 114 13.61 8.87 7.01
CA VAL A 114 12.16 8.93 6.66
C VAL A 114 11.41 7.69 7.15
N GLU A 115 12.09 6.56 7.20
CA GLU A 115 11.56 5.29 7.67
C GLU A 115 11.24 5.26 9.17
N SER A 116 11.62 6.30 9.93
CA SER A 116 11.22 6.45 11.34
C SER A 116 9.80 6.98 11.51
N TYR A 117 9.18 7.50 10.46
CA TYR A 117 7.79 7.98 10.49
C TYR A 117 6.80 6.82 10.33
N PRO A 118 5.51 6.99 10.71
CA PRO A 118 4.51 5.93 10.53
C PRO A 118 4.40 5.50 9.06
N PRO A 119 4.55 4.19 8.75
CA PRO A 119 4.41 3.70 7.39
C PRO A 119 2.94 3.72 6.92
N ILE A 120 2.76 4.05 5.64
CA ILE A 120 1.48 4.01 4.93
C ILE A 120 1.54 2.86 3.93
N TYR A 121 0.54 2.00 3.97
CA TYR A 121 0.51 0.73 3.26
C TYR A 121 -0.53 0.71 2.13
N ALA A 122 -0.24 -0.13 1.15
CA ALA A 122 -1.24 -0.65 0.22
C ALA A 122 -2.13 -1.71 0.93
N PRO A 123 -3.44 -1.50 1.08
CA PRO A 123 -4.33 -2.47 1.71
C PRO A 123 -4.74 -3.60 0.75
N ALA A 124 -4.44 -3.51 -0.53
CA ALA A 124 -4.64 -4.55 -1.51
C ALA A 124 -3.58 -4.41 -2.60
N GLY A 125 -3.55 -5.31 -3.58
CA GLY A 125 -2.90 -4.99 -4.86
C GLY A 125 -3.50 -3.71 -5.46
N MET A 126 -2.66 -2.71 -5.79
CA MET A 126 -3.13 -1.45 -6.37
C MET A 126 -2.28 -0.97 -7.55
N LYS A 127 -2.91 -0.21 -8.45
CA LYS A 127 -2.21 0.57 -9.48
C LYS A 127 -2.26 2.04 -9.10
N ILE A 128 -1.11 2.68 -8.99
CA ILE A 128 -1.03 4.10 -8.64
C ILE A 128 -1.50 4.94 -9.83
N ASN A 129 -2.57 5.71 -9.63
CA ASN A 129 -3.17 6.56 -10.66
C ASN A 129 -2.61 7.99 -10.62
N ARG A 130 -2.45 8.55 -9.42
CA ARG A 130 -2.03 9.94 -9.23
C ARG A 130 -1.25 10.11 -7.94
N ILE A 131 -0.28 11.02 -7.97
CA ILE A 131 0.45 11.52 -6.81
C ILE A 131 0.26 13.03 -6.74
N ASP A 132 -0.18 13.52 -5.59
CA ASP A 132 -0.18 14.95 -5.25
C ASP A 132 1.00 15.18 -4.30
N THR A 133 2.00 15.98 -4.67
CA THR A 133 3.19 16.18 -3.81
C THR A 133 3.06 17.37 -2.87
N TYR A 134 2.19 18.33 -3.18
CA TYR A 134 2.05 19.57 -2.42
C TYR A 134 0.75 20.31 -2.77
N PHE A 135 -0.36 19.91 -2.16
CA PHE A 135 -1.68 20.44 -2.45
C PHE A 135 -2.22 21.25 -1.27
N GLN A 136 -2.82 22.41 -1.52
CA GLN A 136 -3.45 23.20 -0.46
C GLN A 136 -4.82 22.63 -0.13
N VAL A 137 -5.06 22.35 1.14
CA VAL A 137 -6.39 22.02 1.67
C VAL A 137 -6.87 23.19 2.51
N GLY A 138 -8.16 23.49 2.39
CA GLY A 138 -8.78 24.60 3.11
C GLY A 138 -8.40 25.98 2.56
N SER A 139 -8.87 27.00 3.27
CA SER A 139 -8.63 28.41 2.95
C SER A 139 -8.49 29.23 4.23
N GLY A 140 -7.86 30.40 4.13
CA GLY A 140 -7.65 31.30 5.27
C GLY A 140 -6.78 30.66 6.35
N VAL A 141 -7.18 30.82 7.62
CA VAL A 141 -6.40 30.37 8.79
C VAL A 141 -6.30 28.85 8.93
N ASN A 142 -7.14 28.09 8.22
CA ASN A 142 -7.12 26.62 8.23
C ASN A 142 -6.39 26.03 7.00
N ALA A 143 -5.79 26.89 6.16
CA ALA A 143 -5.07 26.44 4.99
C ALA A 143 -3.80 25.70 5.41
N HIS A 144 -3.60 24.50 4.85
CA HIS A 144 -2.40 23.71 5.07
C HIS A 144 -2.03 22.94 3.81
N ARG A 145 -0.85 22.31 3.82
CA ARG A 145 -0.33 21.54 2.70
C ARG A 145 -0.42 20.06 2.99
N ARG A 146 -0.89 19.32 1.99
CA ARG A 146 -0.97 17.87 1.99
C ARG A 146 -0.16 17.29 0.84
N TYR A 147 0.12 16.01 0.94
CA TYR A 147 0.45 15.16 -0.20
C TYR A 147 -0.58 14.04 -0.27
N GLY A 148 -0.60 13.28 -1.36
CA GLY A 148 -1.61 12.26 -1.52
C GLY A 148 -1.36 11.28 -2.63
N ILE A 149 -2.05 10.16 -2.52
CA ILE A 149 -1.97 9.02 -3.42
C ILE A 149 -3.39 8.68 -3.83
N SER A 150 -3.63 8.55 -5.12
CA SER A 150 -4.84 7.94 -5.67
C SER A 150 -4.42 6.64 -6.34
N ALA A 151 -5.03 5.52 -5.95
CA ALA A 151 -4.68 4.22 -6.48
C ALA A 151 -5.92 3.40 -6.82
N ALA A 152 -5.98 2.84 -8.02
CA ALA A 152 -7.04 1.91 -8.39
C ALA A 152 -6.85 0.59 -7.64
N ILE A 153 -7.91 0.13 -6.98
CA ILE A 153 -7.92 -1.12 -6.19
C ILE A 153 -8.76 -2.21 -6.87
N ALA A 154 -9.74 -1.81 -7.68
CA ALA A 154 -10.68 -2.73 -8.32
C ALA A 154 -11.29 -2.11 -9.57
N LYS A 155 -12.14 -2.88 -10.24
CA LYS A 155 -13.04 -2.41 -11.30
C LYS A 155 -14.49 -2.74 -10.98
N SER A 156 -15.42 -1.87 -11.33
CA SER A 156 -16.85 -2.15 -11.36
C SER A 156 -17.40 -1.79 -12.73
N GLY A 157 -17.98 -2.76 -13.44
CA GLY A 157 -18.45 -2.55 -14.83
C GLY A 157 -17.36 -2.04 -15.77
N GLY A 158 -16.10 -2.46 -15.56
CA GLY A 158 -14.94 -2.04 -16.35
C GLY A 158 -14.34 -0.66 -16.00
N LYS A 159 -14.98 0.10 -15.11
CA LYS A 159 -14.46 1.37 -14.57
C LYS A 159 -13.65 1.14 -13.30
N GLU A 160 -12.57 1.88 -13.11
CA GLU A 160 -11.75 1.77 -11.90
C GLU A 160 -12.46 2.34 -10.68
N ILE A 161 -12.34 1.61 -9.57
CA ILE A 161 -12.62 2.10 -8.23
C ILE A 161 -11.27 2.41 -7.60
N ALA A 162 -11.12 3.61 -7.05
CA ALA A 162 -9.86 4.07 -6.48
C ALA A 162 -9.98 4.29 -4.96
N LEU A 163 -8.88 4.04 -4.25
CA LEU A 163 -8.66 4.49 -2.89
C LEU A 163 -7.84 5.79 -2.94
N GLU A 164 -8.32 6.80 -2.23
CA GLU A 164 -7.65 8.09 -2.08
C GLU A 164 -7.04 8.17 -0.68
N TYR A 165 -5.79 8.60 -0.64
CA TYR A 165 -5.04 8.94 0.55
C TYR A 165 -4.77 10.45 0.49
N SER A 166 -5.44 11.20 1.35
CA SER A 166 -5.15 12.60 1.60
C SER A 166 -4.32 12.68 2.89
N ILE A 167 -3.01 12.84 2.73
CA ILE A 167 -2.04 12.77 3.82
C ILE A 167 -1.75 14.19 4.28
N GLU A 168 -2.25 14.54 5.45
CA GLU A 168 -2.39 15.92 5.92
C GLU A 168 -1.57 16.15 7.21
N PRO A 169 -0.31 16.59 7.09
CA PRO A 169 0.50 16.95 8.25
C PRO A 169 0.04 18.20 9.00
N PHE A 170 -0.84 19.02 8.41
CA PHE A 170 -1.31 20.30 8.97
C PHE A 170 -0.21 21.37 9.15
N VAL A 171 0.80 21.35 8.27
CA VAL A 171 1.84 22.39 8.21
C VAL A 171 2.11 22.78 6.76
N ASP A 172 2.42 24.06 6.52
CA ASP A 172 2.97 24.52 5.25
C ASP A 172 4.47 24.72 5.44
N THR A 173 5.27 23.90 4.76
CA THR A 173 6.74 23.94 4.86
C THR A 173 7.38 25.03 4.02
N GLY A 174 6.62 25.72 3.17
CA GLY A 174 7.11 26.70 2.19
C GLY A 174 7.88 26.09 1.01
N ASP A 175 8.22 24.80 1.06
CA ASP A 175 8.94 24.09 0.00
C ASP A 175 8.02 23.05 -0.68
N PRO A 176 7.62 23.26 -1.95
CA PRO A 176 6.77 22.34 -2.71
C PRO A 176 7.35 20.93 -2.89
N ASP A 177 8.66 20.76 -2.68
CA ASP A 177 9.35 19.49 -2.87
C ASP A 177 9.55 18.73 -1.55
N PHE A 178 9.29 19.38 -0.41
CA PHE A 178 9.53 18.83 0.92
C PHE A 178 8.90 17.45 1.12
N TYR A 179 7.65 17.25 0.68
CA TYR A 179 6.96 15.99 0.91
C TYR A 179 7.35 14.86 -0.04
N LYS A 180 8.08 15.14 -1.13
CA LYS A 180 8.45 14.11 -2.12
C LYS A 180 9.24 12.97 -1.49
N GLN A 181 10.06 13.26 -0.48
CA GLN A 181 10.87 12.27 0.23
C GLN A 181 10.04 11.23 1.00
N PHE A 182 8.80 11.55 1.34
CA PHE A 182 7.90 10.65 2.07
C PHE A 182 7.06 9.75 1.14
N ILE A 183 7.16 9.91 -0.18
CA ILE A 183 6.39 9.17 -1.17
C ILE A 183 7.32 8.18 -1.87
N LEU A 184 7.02 6.88 -1.75
CA LEU A 184 7.90 5.81 -2.25
C LEU A 184 7.48 5.27 -3.63
N VAL A 185 6.36 5.76 -4.15
CA VAL A 185 5.75 5.29 -5.40
C VAL A 185 5.51 6.44 -6.36
N LYS A 186 5.31 6.12 -7.65
CA LYS A 186 4.91 7.07 -8.69
C LYS A 186 3.70 6.56 -9.47
N ALA A 187 3.03 7.47 -10.18
CA ALA A 187 1.93 7.10 -11.07
C ALA A 187 2.37 6.04 -12.09
N GLY A 188 1.53 5.02 -12.28
CA GLY A 188 1.79 3.85 -13.10
C GLY A 188 2.43 2.67 -12.37
N ASP A 189 2.97 2.87 -11.16
CA ASP A 189 3.50 1.76 -10.36
C ASP A 189 2.38 0.79 -9.97
N ILE A 190 2.75 -0.49 -9.87
CA ILE A 190 1.92 -1.58 -9.39
C ILE A 190 2.51 -2.03 -8.05
N VAL A 191 1.68 -2.07 -7.01
CA VAL A 191 2.08 -2.44 -5.65
C VAL A 191 1.22 -3.60 -5.15
N ASN A 192 1.78 -4.45 -4.29
CA ASN A 192 1.08 -5.54 -3.65
C ASN A 192 0.53 -5.10 -2.30
N LYS A 193 -0.44 -5.84 -1.75
CA LYS A 193 -0.90 -5.64 -0.38
C LYS A 193 0.26 -5.71 0.59
N GLY A 194 0.31 -4.76 1.53
CA GLY A 194 1.34 -4.67 2.56
C GLY A 194 2.62 -3.98 2.11
N ASP A 195 2.76 -3.59 0.83
CA ASP A 195 3.85 -2.72 0.41
C ASP A 195 3.71 -1.35 1.09
N VAL A 196 4.84 -0.81 1.59
CA VAL A 196 4.91 0.56 2.09
C VAL A 196 4.97 1.49 0.87
N ILE A 197 4.00 2.40 0.76
CA ILE A 197 3.84 3.30 -0.39
C ILE A 197 4.20 4.75 -0.06
N ALA A 198 4.15 5.10 1.23
CA ALA A 198 4.54 6.40 1.75
C ALA A 198 4.80 6.32 3.26
N TYR A 199 5.24 7.42 3.83
CA TYR A 199 5.37 7.63 5.26
C TYR A 199 4.58 8.87 5.67
N MET A 200 3.95 8.85 6.85
CA MET A 200 3.23 9.99 7.40
C MET A 200 4.21 10.96 8.08
N TYR A 201 4.59 12.04 7.39
CA TYR A 201 5.29 13.14 8.04
C TYR A 201 4.48 13.72 9.21
N LEU A 202 5.07 13.68 10.40
CA LEU A 202 4.53 14.27 11.63
C LEU A 202 5.42 15.46 12.03
N PRO A 203 4.90 16.69 12.02
CA PRO A 203 5.60 17.84 12.60
C PRO A 203 5.62 17.76 14.13
N PRO A 204 6.53 18.50 14.81
CA PRO A 204 6.53 18.59 16.26
C PRO A 204 5.17 19.04 16.82
N GLU A 205 4.80 18.55 18.01
CA GLU A 205 3.50 18.85 18.63
C GLU A 205 3.26 20.35 18.86
N GLU A 206 4.33 21.12 19.07
CA GLU A 206 4.26 22.57 19.24
C GLU A 206 3.78 23.28 17.96
N VAL A 207 3.88 22.62 16.80
CA VAL A 207 3.37 23.11 15.52
C VAL A 207 1.90 22.73 15.36
N THR A 208 1.58 21.45 15.54
CA THR A 208 0.20 20.95 15.41
C THR A 208 0.06 19.55 16.01
N THR A 209 -1.15 19.23 16.44
CA THR A 209 -1.60 17.88 16.86
C THR A 209 -2.69 17.33 15.95
N SER A 210 -2.97 18.00 14.83
CA SER A 210 -4.08 17.67 13.92
C SER A 210 -3.66 16.79 12.74
N SER A 211 -2.44 16.27 12.76
CA SER A 211 -1.90 15.47 11.67
C SER A 211 -2.71 14.18 11.49
N HIS A 212 -3.22 13.95 10.28
CA HIS A 212 -4.08 12.81 9.99
C HIS A 212 -3.99 12.38 8.52
N ILE A 213 -4.57 11.21 8.25
CA ILE A 213 -4.85 10.75 6.90
C ILE A 213 -6.36 10.70 6.73
N HIS A 214 -6.86 11.48 5.78
CA HIS A 214 -8.22 11.34 5.26
C HIS A 214 -8.20 10.30 4.14
N TYR A 215 -9.03 9.27 4.26
CA TYR A 215 -9.10 8.18 3.31
C TYR A 215 -10.54 7.91 2.86
N SER A 216 -10.68 7.58 1.57
CA SER A 216 -11.99 7.34 0.96
C SER A 216 -11.84 6.53 -0.32
N SER A 217 -12.90 5.84 -0.69
CA SER A 217 -13.03 5.33 -2.04
C SER A 217 -13.54 6.43 -2.98
N ARG A 218 -13.26 6.27 -4.27
CA ARG A 218 -13.92 6.96 -5.38
C ARG A 218 -14.79 5.94 -6.11
N ASN A 219 -16.09 6.19 -6.17
CA ASN A 219 -17.00 5.33 -6.92
C ASN A 219 -16.80 5.49 -8.45
N ILE A 220 -17.59 4.76 -9.24
CA ILE A 220 -17.52 4.77 -10.71
C ILE A 220 -17.77 6.15 -11.35
N ASP A 221 -18.41 7.05 -10.63
CA ASP A 221 -18.73 8.41 -11.04
C ASP A 221 -17.76 9.44 -10.41
N ARG A 222 -16.71 8.94 -9.74
CA ARG A 222 -15.63 9.69 -9.07
C ARG A 222 -16.10 10.50 -7.85
N GLU A 223 -17.27 10.19 -7.34
CA GLU A 223 -17.75 10.74 -6.07
C GLU A 223 -17.07 10.03 -4.90
N PHE A 224 -17.02 10.70 -3.76
CA PHE A 224 -16.52 10.09 -2.53
C PHE A 224 -17.44 8.97 -2.09
N ALA A 225 -16.84 7.90 -1.62
CA ALA A 225 -17.53 6.73 -1.12
C ALA A 225 -16.74 6.13 0.06
N ALA A 226 -17.42 5.28 0.83
CA ALA A 226 -16.79 4.59 1.95
C ALA A 226 -15.71 3.62 1.45
N ALA A 227 -14.63 3.49 2.22
CA ALA A 227 -13.65 2.43 2.06
C ALA A 227 -14.18 1.15 2.74
N ASP A 228 -15.26 0.59 2.20
CA ASP A 228 -16.07 -0.52 2.74
C ASP A 228 -15.46 -1.91 2.51
N PHE A 229 -14.18 -1.96 2.16
CA PHE A 229 -13.49 -3.17 1.72
C PHE A 229 -12.54 -3.77 2.76
N PHE A 230 -12.58 -3.34 4.02
CA PHE A 230 -11.77 -3.91 5.11
C PHE A 230 -12.52 -5.01 5.87
N THR A 231 -11.78 -5.99 6.40
CA THR A 231 -12.31 -7.09 7.23
C THR A 231 -12.89 -6.60 8.57
N GLN A 232 -13.76 -7.41 9.21
CA GLN A 232 -14.35 -7.08 10.52
C GLN A 232 -13.30 -7.04 11.60
N THR A 233 -12.23 -7.81 11.45
CA THR A 233 -11.07 -7.72 12.34
C THR A 233 -10.51 -6.30 12.34
N ILE A 234 -10.25 -5.71 11.16
CA ILE A 234 -9.79 -4.32 11.05
C ILE A 234 -10.81 -3.34 11.61
N VAL A 235 -12.09 -3.48 11.24
CA VAL A 235 -13.16 -2.58 11.72
C VAL A 235 -13.33 -2.68 13.24
N ASN A 236 -13.22 -3.88 13.83
CA ASN A 236 -13.27 -4.06 15.28
C ASN A 236 -12.05 -3.49 15.98
N GLN A 237 -10.85 -3.64 15.41
CA GLN A 237 -9.64 -3.04 15.97
C GLN A 237 -9.72 -1.50 15.94
N LEU A 238 -10.31 -0.94 14.89
CA LEU A 238 -10.49 0.49 14.73
C LEU A 238 -11.67 1.08 15.52
N PHE A 239 -12.74 0.33 15.78
CA PHE A 239 -13.96 0.94 16.36
C PHE A 239 -14.53 0.18 17.56
N GLY A 240 -14.15 -1.08 17.79
CA GLY A 240 -14.90 -2.09 18.54
C GLY A 240 -15.10 -1.91 20.05
N SER A 241 -14.48 -0.92 20.71
CA SER A 241 -14.57 -0.80 22.17
C SER A 241 -14.53 0.62 22.78
N GLU A 242 -14.43 1.69 22.00
CA GLU A 242 -14.15 3.04 22.57
C GLU A 242 -15.11 4.17 22.17
N PHE A 243 -16.14 3.93 21.37
CA PHE A 243 -17.13 4.97 21.09
C PHE A 243 -18.31 4.90 22.08
N PRO A 244 -18.50 5.90 22.96
CA PRO A 244 -19.78 6.06 23.66
C PRO A 244 -20.87 6.29 22.62
N SER A 245 -21.77 5.33 22.54
CA SER A 245 -22.89 5.26 21.61
C SER A 245 -23.89 6.41 21.84
N THR A 246 -23.79 7.47 21.03
CA THR A 246 -24.98 8.24 20.62
C THR A 246 -25.28 8.07 19.14
N GLU A 247 -24.33 7.54 18.37
CA GLU A 247 -24.52 7.10 16.99
C GLU A 247 -24.03 5.64 16.91
N ALA A 248 -24.59 4.84 16.00
CA ALA A 248 -24.24 3.42 15.83
C ALA A 248 -22.77 3.17 15.40
N ALA A 249 -21.91 4.19 15.44
CA ALA A 249 -20.52 4.25 14.97
C ALA A 249 -19.55 3.25 15.64
N GLY A 250 -19.94 2.59 16.73
CA GLY A 250 -19.04 1.75 17.51
C GLY A 250 -18.45 0.52 16.79
N ARG A 251 -18.88 0.17 15.57
CA ARG A 251 -18.31 -0.95 14.77
C ARG A 251 -18.46 -0.77 13.26
N CYS A 252 -18.53 0.47 12.78
CA CYS A 252 -18.82 0.75 11.38
C CYS A 252 -17.65 1.48 10.73
N ILE A 253 -17.22 1.04 9.55
CA ILE A 253 -16.27 1.80 8.72
C ILE A 253 -16.97 2.95 7.97
N GLY A 254 -18.28 2.81 7.76
CA GLY A 254 -19.15 3.85 7.22
C GLY A 254 -20.50 3.89 7.95
N VAL A 255 -21.04 5.08 8.18
CA VAL A 255 -22.30 5.31 8.92
C VAL A 255 -23.26 6.11 8.04
N ASN A 256 -24.53 5.70 7.99
CA ASN A 256 -25.61 6.33 7.22
C ASN A 256 -25.21 6.61 5.76
N VAL A 257 -24.71 5.58 5.08
CA VAL A 257 -24.27 5.63 3.69
C VAL A 257 -25.40 5.36 2.72
N THR A 258 -25.38 6.04 1.59
CA THR A 258 -26.26 5.75 0.46
C THR A 258 -25.75 4.55 -0.35
N ALA A 259 -26.57 4.07 -1.28
CA ALA A 259 -26.19 3.02 -2.23
C ALA A 259 -24.98 3.41 -3.09
N ALA A 260 -24.80 4.70 -3.40
CA ALA A 260 -23.67 5.20 -4.19
C ALA A 260 -22.36 5.26 -3.39
N GLU A 261 -22.45 5.33 -2.07
CA GLU A 261 -21.32 5.40 -1.13
C GLU A 261 -20.88 4.02 -0.62
N ASN A 262 -21.74 2.99 -0.72
CA ASN A 262 -21.45 1.59 -0.40
C ASN A 262 -21.04 0.83 -1.67
N ILE A 263 -19.78 0.98 -2.08
CA ILE A 263 -19.29 0.57 -3.41
C ILE A 263 -19.31 -0.94 -3.66
N ILE A 264 -19.34 -1.78 -2.61
CA ILE A 264 -19.40 -3.23 -2.80
C ILE A 264 -20.85 -3.75 -2.81
N GLU A 265 -21.74 -3.35 -1.87
CA GLU A 265 -23.15 -3.84 -1.91
C GLU A 265 -24.00 -3.11 -2.93
N GLY A 266 -23.72 -1.83 -3.15
CA GLY A 266 -24.61 -0.96 -3.94
C GLY A 266 -25.97 -0.73 -3.27
N SER A 267 -26.05 -0.85 -1.94
CA SER A 267 -27.25 -0.59 -1.15
C SER A 267 -26.97 0.37 0.00
N ALA A 268 -27.97 1.20 0.34
CA ALA A 268 -27.87 2.09 1.49
C ALA A 268 -27.74 1.27 2.79
N SER A 269 -26.99 1.80 3.75
CA SER A 269 -26.80 1.16 5.05
C SER A 269 -26.61 2.19 6.16
N GLY A 270 -27.26 1.96 7.30
CA GLY A 270 -27.01 2.75 8.52
C GLY A 270 -25.62 2.50 9.12
N CYS A 271 -25.02 1.34 8.84
CA CYS A 271 -23.70 0.93 9.32
C CYS A 271 -23.09 -0.08 8.35
N ILE A 272 -21.89 0.21 7.85
CA ILE A 272 -21.08 -0.75 7.11
C ILE A 272 -20.18 -1.50 8.13
N PRO A 273 -20.47 -2.77 8.48
CA PRO A 273 -19.55 -3.61 9.25
C PRO A 273 -18.34 -4.02 8.39
N GLY A 274 -17.28 -4.52 9.02
CA GLY A 274 -16.11 -5.03 8.28
C GLY A 274 -16.23 -6.47 7.76
N ASP A 275 -17.27 -7.24 8.07
CA ASP A 275 -17.45 -8.58 7.48
C ASP A 275 -18.91 -8.82 7.16
N ARG A 276 -19.13 -9.31 5.94
CA ARG A 276 -20.40 -9.75 5.40
C ARG A 276 -20.39 -11.27 5.53
N SER A 277 -21.07 -11.76 6.56
CA SER A 277 -21.06 -13.10 7.13
C SER A 277 -21.50 -14.28 6.22
N SER A 278 -21.06 -14.36 4.95
CA SER A 278 -21.49 -15.46 4.06
C SER A 278 -20.44 -16.10 3.15
N PHE A 279 -19.14 -15.76 3.22
CA PHE A 279 -18.16 -16.35 2.29
C PHE A 279 -16.84 -16.78 2.95
N SER A 280 -16.28 -17.91 2.50
CA SER A 280 -15.10 -18.58 3.06
C SER A 280 -13.79 -17.82 2.87
N ALA A 281 -12.96 -17.70 3.91
CA ALA A 281 -11.71 -16.94 3.97
C ALA A 281 -10.64 -17.24 2.90
N THR A 282 -10.80 -16.73 1.68
CA THR A 282 -9.71 -16.55 0.71
C THR A 282 -9.25 -15.11 0.70
N ASP A 283 -7.94 -14.89 0.80
CA ASP A 283 -7.33 -13.56 0.77
C ASP A 283 -7.63 -12.88 -0.57
N ILE A 284 -8.04 -11.61 -0.55
CA ILE A 284 -8.37 -10.82 -1.74
C ILE A 284 -7.28 -10.88 -2.82
N ASP A 285 -6.01 -10.94 -2.39
CA ASP A 285 -4.88 -11.03 -3.30
C ASP A 285 -4.87 -12.34 -4.09
N SER A 286 -5.38 -13.43 -3.51
CA SER A 286 -5.48 -14.71 -4.22
C SER A 286 -6.54 -14.70 -5.32
N GLU A 287 -7.52 -13.79 -5.25
CA GLU A 287 -8.60 -13.67 -6.22
C GLU A 287 -8.32 -12.64 -7.33
N CYS A 288 -7.43 -11.70 -7.03
CA CYS A 288 -7.03 -10.60 -7.90
C CYS A 288 -5.69 -10.86 -8.61
N ASN A 289 -4.73 -11.54 -7.97
CA ASN A 289 -3.42 -11.85 -8.53
C ASN A 289 -3.43 -13.18 -9.31
N ASN A 290 -4.12 -13.22 -10.45
CA ASN A 290 -3.78 -14.20 -11.49
C ASN A 290 -2.54 -13.71 -12.24
N TYR A 291 -1.37 -13.79 -11.60
CA TYR A 291 -0.11 -13.87 -12.34
C TYR A 291 0.00 -15.30 -12.87
N SER A 292 -0.56 -15.55 -14.06
CA SER A 292 -0.27 -16.73 -14.87
C SER A 292 0.82 -16.42 -15.90
#